data_AF-A0A0N5AXF2-F1
#
_entry.id   AF-A0A0N5AXF2-F1
#
_cell.length_a   1.000
_cell.length_b   1.000
_cell.length_c   1.000
_cell.angle_alpha   90.00
_cell.angle_beta   90.00
_cell.angle_gamma   90.00
#
_symmetry.space_group_name_H-M   'P 1'
#
loop_
_entity.id
_entity.type
_entity.pdbx_description
1 polymer ?
#
loop_
_entity_poly.entity_id
_entity_poly.type
_entity_poly.pdbx_seq_one_letter_code
_entity_poly.pdbx_strand_id
1 'polypeptide(L)'
;MLSNTVWVLAAVVVAASFASAFSQTVPPPPPFPRDVPPGFEKVLPPNVLAELRKVHRDDSLSWEHKHEKINAIMSALPAEILDKLPLPPGFDKLPKDVLNKIRAIHRDTKLSWRIKHQKIHSIIEALPEEIKNQLPPPPPPPGFEKLPKDVQDKLRSVHEDKSLTWSQRHKKIHSIIMALPEELRSLLPPPPPWVHEEKTHKQNNDQ
;
A
#
# COMPACT_ATOMS: atom_id res chain seq x y z
N MET A 1 -80.39 -26.40 -0.17
CA MET A 1 -80.01 -25.43 -1.21
C MET A 1 -78.54 -25.68 -1.56
N LEU A 2 -78.30 -25.90 -2.86
CA LEU A 2 -77.07 -25.81 -3.70
C LEU A 2 -75.75 -25.38 -3.03
N SER A 3 -74.53 -25.70 -3.48
CA SER A 3 -73.92 -26.66 -4.42
C SER A 3 -72.44 -26.21 -4.57
N ASN A 4 -71.52 -27.16 -4.76
CA ASN A 4 -70.25 -27.10 -5.51
C ASN A 4 -69.10 -26.10 -5.20
N THR A 5 -68.00 -26.68 -4.69
CA THR A 5 -66.65 -26.82 -5.30
C THR A 5 -66.13 -25.75 -6.26
N VAL A 6 -64.93 -25.19 -5.98
CA VAL A 6 -63.74 -25.20 -6.89
C VAL A 6 -62.46 -25.05 -6.05
N TRP A 7 -61.53 -25.98 -6.24
CA TRP A 7 -60.11 -25.86 -5.91
C TRP A 7 -59.36 -25.15 -7.04
N VAL A 8 -58.50 -24.19 -6.72
CA VAL A 8 -57.41 -23.76 -7.61
C VAL A 8 -56.11 -23.69 -6.81
N LEU A 9 -55.18 -24.55 -7.20
CA LEU A 9 -53.76 -24.51 -6.89
C LEU A 9 -53.13 -23.22 -7.43
N ALA A 10 -52.20 -22.60 -6.70
CA ALA A 10 -50.81 -22.41 -7.17
C ALA A 10 -49.97 -21.49 -6.28
N ALA A 11 -48.69 -21.85 -6.23
CA ALA A 11 -47.51 -21.02 -6.01
C ALA A 11 -47.12 -20.64 -4.56
N VAL A 12 -46.30 -21.53 -4.02
CA VAL A 12 -45.19 -21.21 -3.11
C VAL A 12 -44.37 -20.04 -3.66
N VAL A 13 -44.25 -18.96 -2.88
CA VAL A 13 -43.03 -18.13 -2.86
C VAL A 13 -42.65 -17.91 -1.41
N VAL A 14 -41.64 -18.66 -0.98
CA VAL A 14 -40.87 -18.41 0.23
C VAL A 14 -40.12 -17.10 0.01
N ALA A 15 -40.64 -15.99 0.55
CA ALA A 15 -39.83 -14.79 0.73
C ALA A 15 -39.07 -14.92 2.05
N ALA A 16 -38.01 -15.72 2.02
CA ALA A 16 -36.99 -15.69 3.06
C ALA A 16 -36.32 -14.32 3.00
N SER A 17 -36.65 -13.46 3.95
CA SER A 17 -35.91 -12.24 4.22
C SER A 17 -34.53 -12.59 4.78
N PHE A 18 -33.63 -13.07 3.93
CA PHE A 18 -32.20 -12.98 4.20
C PHE A 18 -31.82 -11.51 4.01
N ALA A 19 -31.94 -10.75 5.09
CA ALA A 19 -31.08 -9.58 5.28
C ALA A 19 -29.64 -10.12 5.38
N SER A 20 -29.02 -10.39 4.23
CA SER A 20 -27.57 -10.48 4.15
C SER A 20 -27.05 -9.10 4.45
N ALA A 21 -26.86 -8.83 5.74
CA ALA A 21 -25.92 -7.83 6.20
C ALA A 21 -24.56 -8.27 5.66
N PHE A 22 -24.21 -7.78 4.47
CA PHE A 22 -22.82 -7.73 4.05
C PHE A 22 -22.13 -6.80 5.05
N SER A 23 -21.68 -7.36 6.17
CA SER A 23 -20.61 -6.77 6.95
C SER A 23 -19.49 -6.53 5.95
N GLN A 24 -19.27 -5.27 5.58
CA GLN A 24 -18.12 -4.85 4.82
C GLN A 24 -16.88 -5.14 5.66
N THR A 25 -16.40 -6.38 5.62
CA THR A 25 -15.13 -6.74 6.22
C THR A 25 -14.07 -6.06 5.39
N VAL A 26 -13.58 -4.92 5.87
CA VAL A 26 -12.40 -4.26 5.29
C VAL A 26 -11.33 -5.34 5.20
N PRO A 27 -10.79 -5.62 4.00
CA PRO A 27 -9.84 -6.69 3.84
C PRO A 27 -8.59 -6.40 4.69
N PRO A 28 -8.00 -7.42 5.32
CA PRO A 28 -6.88 -7.23 6.22
C PRO A 28 -5.70 -6.56 5.51
N PRO A 29 -4.93 -5.71 6.21
CA PRO A 29 -3.78 -5.05 5.63
C PRO A 29 -2.76 -6.06 5.10
N PRO A 30 -1.90 -5.64 4.16
CA PRO A 30 -0.86 -6.50 3.65
C PRO A 30 0.04 -7.05 4.77
N PRO A 31 0.55 -8.29 4.67
CA PRO A 31 1.49 -8.84 5.64
C PRO A 31 2.73 -7.94 5.69
N PHE A 32 3.11 -7.59 6.91
CA PHE A 32 4.31 -6.82 7.18
C PHE A 32 5.56 -7.68 6.92
N PRO A 33 6.66 -7.14 6.35
CA PRO A 33 7.90 -7.89 6.18
C PRO A 33 8.39 -8.54 7.48
N ARG A 34 8.88 -9.78 7.43
CA ARG A 34 9.27 -10.55 8.64
C ARG A 34 10.69 -10.25 9.15
N ASP A 35 11.48 -9.47 8.41
CA ASP A 35 12.83 -9.06 8.78
C ASP A 35 13.13 -7.65 8.27
N VAL A 36 14.25 -7.09 8.74
CA VAL A 36 14.75 -5.79 8.29
C VAL A 36 15.17 -5.82 6.82
N PRO A 37 15.24 -4.65 6.14
CA PRO A 37 15.71 -4.60 4.76
C PRO A 37 17.15 -5.09 4.60
N PRO A 38 17.51 -5.66 3.43
CA PRO A 38 18.87 -6.14 3.17
C PRO A 38 19.94 -5.07 3.39
N GLY A 39 21.06 -5.44 4.01
CA GLY A 39 22.21 -4.57 4.25
C GLY A 39 22.12 -3.74 5.52
N PHE A 40 20.96 -3.67 6.18
CA PHE A 40 20.81 -2.99 7.47
C PHE A 40 21.68 -3.63 8.55
N GLU A 41 21.82 -4.95 8.52
CA GLU A 41 22.63 -5.73 9.45
C GLU A 41 24.13 -5.38 9.43
N LYS A 42 24.63 -4.77 8.35
CA LYS A 42 26.03 -4.36 8.22
C LYS A 42 26.32 -2.97 8.82
N VAL A 43 25.27 -2.19 9.08
CA VAL A 43 25.36 -0.78 9.47
C VAL A 43 24.82 -0.55 10.87
N LEU A 44 23.73 -1.23 11.21
CA LEU A 44 23.04 -1.03 12.48
C LEU A 44 23.77 -1.72 13.64
N PRO A 45 23.80 -1.08 14.82
CA PRO A 45 24.26 -1.73 16.05
C PRO A 45 23.47 -3.01 16.34
N PRO A 46 24.09 -4.07 16.89
CA PRO A 46 23.42 -5.36 17.11
C PRO A 46 22.15 -5.28 17.97
N ASN A 47 22.15 -4.42 18.99
CA ASN A 47 20.99 -4.20 19.85
C ASN A 47 19.82 -3.55 19.10
N VAL A 48 20.09 -2.55 18.26
CA VAL A 48 19.09 -1.88 17.42
C VAL A 48 18.50 -2.87 16.41
N LEU A 49 19.35 -3.66 15.76
CA LEU A 49 18.94 -4.69 14.81
C LEU A 49 18.00 -5.73 15.45
N ALA A 50 18.32 -6.17 16.67
CA ALA A 50 17.48 -7.10 17.42
C ALA A 50 16.11 -6.48 17.75
N GLU A 51 16.07 -5.20 18.13
CA GLU A 51 14.84 -4.48 18.43
C GLU A 51 13.94 -4.32 17.20
N LEU A 52 14.51 -3.91 16.06
CA LEU A 52 13.77 -3.82 14.80
C LEU A 52 13.19 -5.18 14.41
N ARG A 53 13.98 -6.25 14.46
CA ARG A 53 13.51 -7.61 14.15
C ARG A 53 12.37 -8.04 15.07
N LYS A 54 12.40 -7.66 16.35
CA LYS A 54 11.31 -7.92 17.29
C LYS A 54 10.03 -7.22 16.82
N VAL A 55 10.08 -5.95 16.43
CA VAL A 55 8.90 -5.22 15.92
C VAL A 55 8.34 -5.86 14.64
N HIS A 56 9.21 -6.22 13.69
CA HIS A 56 8.79 -6.89 12.45
C HIS A 56 8.03 -8.20 12.72
N ARG A 57 8.50 -8.99 13.68
CA ARG A 57 7.97 -10.32 14.02
C ARG A 57 6.85 -10.30 15.06
N ASP A 58 6.52 -9.14 15.63
CA ASP A 58 5.46 -9.00 16.64
C ASP A 58 4.08 -9.03 15.99
N ASP A 59 3.42 -10.18 16.02
CA ASP A 59 2.08 -10.36 15.43
C ASP A 59 0.95 -9.70 16.26
N SER A 60 1.26 -9.16 17.44
CA SER A 60 0.29 -8.40 18.25
C SER A 60 0.14 -6.94 17.79
N LEU A 61 1.09 -6.43 17.01
CA LEU A 61 1.07 -5.05 16.53
C LEU A 61 0.36 -4.91 15.20
N SER A 62 -0.50 -3.88 15.10
CA SER A 62 -1.02 -3.44 13.80
C SER A 62 0.10 -2.90 12.91
N TRP A 63 -0.19 -2.82 11.61
CA TRP A 63 0.74 -2.32 10.60
C TRP A 63 1.25 -0.91 10.92
N GLU A 64 0.35 -0.02 11.34
CA GLU A 64 0.65 1.37 11.72
C GLU A 64 1.54 1.40 12.96
N HIS A 65 1.22 0.62 13.99
CA HIS A 65 2.02 0.56 15.21
C HIS A 65 3.43 0.00 14.96
N LYS A 66 3.58 -0.95 14.02
CA LYS A 66 4.91 -1.43 13.60
C LYS A 66 5.74 -0.30 13.00
N HIS A 67 5.18 0.47 12.06
CA HIS A 67 5.88 1.58 11.44
C HIS A 67 6.25 2.69 12.40
N GLU A 68 5.35 3.08 13.30
CA GLU A 68 5.66 4.12 14.29
C GLU A 68 6.74 3.66 15.27
N LYS A 69 6.70 2.39 15.73
CA LYS A 69 7.79 1.85 16.55
C LYS A 69 9.12 1.81 15.79
N ILE A 70 9.12 1.37 14.53
CA ILE A 70 10.33 1.39 13.70
C ILE A 70 10.85 2.82 13.53
N ASN A 71 9.96 3.79 13.25
CA ASN A 71 10.36 5.20 13.13
C ASN A 71 10.94 5.75 14.43
N ALA A 72 10.39 5.38 15.60
CA ALA A 72 10.95 5.78 16.89
C ALA A 72 12.36 5.21 17.10
N ILE A 73 12.56 3.91 16.83
CA ILE A 73 13.87 3.24 16.91
C ILE A 73 14.89 3.92 15.99
N MET A 74 14.51 4.16 14.73
CA MET A 74 15.39 4.79 13.73
C MET A 74 15.68 6.26 14.06
N SER A 75 14.71 6.99 14.61
CA SER A 75 14.87 8.41 14.98
C SER A 75 15.77 8.61 16.20
N ALA A 76 16.01 7.55 17.00
CA ALA A 76 16.95 7.59 18.12
C ALA A 76 18.41 7.37 17.68
N LEU A 77 18.66 7.01 16.42
CA LEU A 77 20.01 6.72 15.93
C LEU A 77 20.79 8.01 15.61
N PRO A 78 22.12 8.02 15.78
CA PRO A 78 22.98 9.08 15.28
C PRO A 78 22.85 9.25 13.76
N ALA A 79 22.96 10.50 13.29
CA ALA A 79 22.86 10.83 11.87
C ALA A 79 23.89 10.07 11.01
N GLU A 80 25.09 9.82 11.56
CA GLU A 80 26.18 9.11 10.90
C GLU A 80 25.84 7.64 10.63
N ILE A 81 24.98 7.02 11.45
CA ILE A 81 24.48 5.66 11.23
C ILE A 81 23.40 5.70 10.15
N LEU A 82 22.46 6.62 10.26
CA LEU A 82 21.37 6.79 9.28
C LEU A 82 21.91 7.03 7.86
N ASP A 83 23.00 7.76 7.73
CA ASP A 83 23.63 8.09 6.45
C ASP A 83 24.35 6.92 5.77
N LYS A 84 24.75 5.93 6.56
CA LYS A 84 25.41 4.72 6.07
C LYS A 84 24.42 3.64 5.66
N LEU A 85 23.13 3.80 5.96
CA LEU A 85 22.11 2.84 5.56
C LEU A 85 22.09 2.67 4.04
N PRO A 86 21.87 1.43 3.54
CA PRO A 86 21.80 1.19 2.13
C PRO A 86 20.63 1.97 1.52
N LEU A 87 20.86 2.56 0.34
CA LEU A 87 19.80 3.20 -0.42
C LEU A 87 18.79 2.14 -0.90
N PRO A 88 17.50 2.49 -1.01
CA PRO A 88 16.54 1.64 -1.70
C PRO A 88 16.99 1.35 -3.15
N PRO A 89 16.56 0.22 -3.73
CA PRO A 89 16.86 -0.11 -5.12
C PRO A 89 16.52 1.05 -6.08
N GLY A 90 17.46 1.41 -6.96
CA GLY A 90 17.33 2.50 -7.94
C GLY A 90 17.51 3.91 -7.38
N PHE A 91 17.57 4.10 -6.05
CA PHE A 91 17.77 5.43 -5.47
C PHE A 91 19.20 5.95 -5.71
N ASP A 92 20.15 5.08 -6.06
CA ASP A 92 21.48 5.48 -6.53
C ASP A 92 21.45 6.33 -7.81
N LYS A 93 20.34 6.29 -8.56
CA LYS A 93 20.12 7.08 -9.78
C LYS A 93 19.52 8.46 -9.53
N LEU A 94 19.05 8.73 -8.31
CA LEU A 94 18.45 10.01 -7.99
C LEU A 94 19.50 11.14 -7.93
N PRO A 95 19.15 12.36 -8.36
CA PRO A 95 20.02 13.52 -8.19
C PRO A 95 20.46 13.72 -6.73
N LYS A 96 21.68 14.21 -6.53
CA LYS A 96 22.27 14.36 -5.19
C LYS A 96 21.44 15.27 -4.28
N ASP A 97 20.85 16.34 -4.83
CA ASP A 97 20.00 17.26 -4.06
C ASP A 97 18.68 16.57 -3.63
N VAL A 98 18.11 15.73 -4.49
CA VAL A 98 16.92 14.91 -4.17
C VAL A 98 17.23 13.93 -3.05
N LEU A 99 18.36 13.21 -3.14
CA LEU A 99 18.81 12.32 -2.07
C LEU A 99 19.03 13.06 -0.75
N ASN A 100 19.60 14.27 -0.79
CA ASN A 100 19.80 15.07 0.41
C ASN A 100 18.47 15.52 1.05
N LYS A 101 17.47 15.90 0.24
CA LYS A 101 16.12 16.21 0.74
C LYS A 101 15.48 14.99 1.41
N ILE A 102 15.58 13.82 0.79
CA ILE A 102 15.06 12.56 1.34
C ILE A 102 15.78 12.19 2.65
N ARG A 103 17.11 12.33 2.72
CA ARG A 103 17.88 12.10 3.95
C ARG A 103 17.46 13.06 5.07
N ALA A 104 17.29 14.34 4.76
CA ALA A 104 16.85 15.33 5.74
C ALA A 104 15.48 14.96 6.35
N ILE A 105 14.54 14.48 5.53
CA ILE A 105 13.24 13.99 6.02
C ILE A 105 13.40 12.81 6.97
N HIS A 106 14.25 11.83 6.63
CA HIS A 106 14.47 10.67 7.50
C HIS A 106 15.09 11.05 8.85
N ARG A 107 16.04 12.00 8.85
CA ARG A 107 16.72 12.51 10.06
C ARG A 107 15.84 13.40 10.92
N ASP A 108 14.76 13.96 10.39
CA ASP A 108 13.88 14.84 11.16
C ASP A 108 13.09 14.01 12.19
N THR A 109 13.56 14.04 13.44
CA THR A 109 12.99 13.28 14.56
C THR A 109 11.64 13.81 15.02
N LYS A 110 11.22 14.99 14.54
CA LYS A 110 9.92 15.59 14.88
C LYS A 110 8.79 15.07 13.99
N LEU A 111 9.10 14.38 12.89
CA LEU A 111 8.11 13.87 11.96
C LEU A 111 7.72 12.43 12.32
N SER A 112 6.41 12.17 12.33
CA SER A 112 5.91 10.79 12.37
C SER A 112 6.24 10.05 11.08
N TRP A 113 6.19 8.72 11.13
CA TRP A 113 6.43 7.88 9.95
C TRP A 113 5.54 8.31 8.77
N ARG A 114 4.26 8.57 9.04
CA ARG A 114 3.27 8.98 8.03
C ARG A 114 3.69 10.25 7.30
N ILE A 115 4.10 11.28 8.04
CA ILE A 115 4.50 12.56 7.44
C ILE A 115 5.79 12.42 6.64
N LYS A 116 6.76 11.63 7.13
CA LYS A 116 7.99 11.33 6.39
C LYS A 116 7.67 10.65 5.06
N HIS A 117 6.83 9.61 5.08
CA HIS A 117 6.43 8.87 3.89
C HIS A 117 5.73 9.77 2.87
N GLN A 118 4.78 10.61 3.31
CA GLN A 118 4.09 11.55 2.43
C GLN A 118 5.07 12.52 1.76
N LYS A 119 5.95 13.16 2.53
CA LYS A 119 6.93 14.11 1.97
C LYS A 119 7.87 13.45 0.95
N ILE A 120 8.35 12.23 1.23
CA ILE A 120 9.20 11.48 0.30
C ILE A 120 8.42 11.12 -0.96
N HIS A 121 7.18 10.65 -0.83
CA HIS A 121 6.33 10.33 -1.97
C HIS A 121 6.13 11.56 -2.87
N SER A 122 5.80 12.73 -2.31
CA SER A 122 5.63 13.96 -3.08
C SER A 122 6.92 14.39 -3.79
N ILE A 123 8.09 14.20 -3.17
CA ILE A 123 9.37 14.46 -3.82
C ILE A 123 9.54 13.57 -5.06
N ILE A 124 9.29 12.26 -4.91
CA ILE A 124 9.44 11.30 -6.02
C ILE A 124 8.43 11.58 -7.13
N GLU A 125 7.18 11.90 -6.80
CA GLU A 125 6.13 12.21 -7.77
C GLU A 125 6.46 13.44 -8.63
N ALA A 126 7.04 14.47 -8.01
CA ALA A 126 7.47 15.71 -8.65
C ALA A 126 8.73 15.57 -9.52
N LEU A 127 9.39 14.41 -9.52
CA LEU A 127 10.56 14.20 -10.37
C LEU A 127 10.16 14.15 -11.86
N PRO A 128 11.06 14.57 -12.77
CA PRO A 128 10.90 14.34 -14.20
C PRO A 128 10.66 12.86 -14.52
N GLU A 129 9.82 12.57 -15.51
CA GLU A 129 9.52 11.20 -15.93
C GLU A 129 10.77 10.40 -16.29
N GLU A 130 11.77 11.05 -16.89
CA GLU A 130 13.06 10.43 -17.21
C GLU A 130 13.75 9.83 -15.97
N ILE A 131 13.68 10.50 -14.82
CA ILE A 131 14.27 10.03 -13.56
C ILE A 131 13.36 8.96 -12.94
N LYS A 132 12.03 9.17 -12.93
CA LYS A 132 11.09 8.19 -12.37
C LYS A 132 11.14 6.85 -13.09
N ASN A 133 11.40 6.85 -14.40
CA ASN A 133 11.56 5.63 -15.20
C ASN A 133 12.83 4.83 -14.87
N GLN A 134 13.80 5.43 -14.16
CA GLN A 134 15.00 4.73 -13.68
C GLN A 134 14.76 4.02 -12.35
N LEU A 135 13.68 4.36 -11.64
CA LEU A 135 13.31 3.67 -10.42
C LEU A 135 12.70 2.32 -10.75
N PRO A 136 13.01 1.26 -9.99
CA PRO A 136 12.35 -0.01 -10.15
C PRO A 136 10.87 0.16 -9.89
N PRO A 137 10.02 -0.56 -10.63
CA PRO A 137 8.59 -0.48 -10.41
C PRO A 137 8.27 -1.10 -9.01
N PRO A 138 7.20 -0.62 -8.34
CA PRO A 138 6.90 -1.05 -6.98
C PRO A 138 6.55 -2.55 -6.93
N PRO A 139 6.90 -3.28 -5.86
CA PRO A 139 6.53 -4.69 -5.77
C PRO A 139 5.01 -4.87 -5.86
N PRO A 140 4.53 -6.05 -6.31
CA PRO A 140 3.10 -6.35 -6.31
C PRO A 140 2.49 -6.14 -4.92
N PRO A 141 1.25 -5.61 -4.83
CA PRO A 141 0.57 -5.48 -3.57
C PRO A 141 0.25 -6.88 -3.02
N PRO A 142 0.24 -7.08 -1.70
CA PRO A 142 -0.14 -8.37 -1.17
C PRO A 142 -1.57 -8.78 -1.50
N GLY A 143 -1.80 -10.07 -1.63
CA GLY A 143 -3.07 -10.58 -2.16
C GLY A 143 -3.12 -10.60 -3.68
N PHE A 144 -2.12 -10.05 -4.38
CA PHE A 144 -1.94 -10.20 -5.82
C PHE A 144 -1.94 -11.68 -6.24
N GLU A 145 -1.32 -12.56 -5.45
CA GLU A 145 -1.25 -14.00 -5.70
C GLU A 145 -2.62 -14.69 -5.64
N LYS A 146 -3.61 -14.05 -5.00
CA LYS A 146 -4.99 -14.56 -4.89
C LYS A 146 -5.85 -14.21 -6.10
N LEU A 147 -5.41 -13.29 -6.95
CA LEU A 147 -6.15 -12.94 -8.17
C LEU A 147 -6.13 -14.10 -9.18
N PRO A 148 -7.12 -14.21 -10.08
CA PRO A 148 -7.07 -15.14 -11.20
C PRO A 148 -5.80 -14.97 -12.04
N LYS A 149 -5.28 -16.07 -12.58
CA LYS A 149 -3.98 -16.09 -13.28
C LYS A 149 -3.94 -15.13 -14.47
N ASP A 150 -5.03 -15.03 -15.22
CA ASP A 150 -5.18 -14.11 -16.34
C ASP A 150 -5.09 -12.64 -15.91
N VAL A 151 -5.69 -12.29 -14.76
CA VAL A 151 -5.58 -10.95 -14.17
C VAL A 151 -4.15 -10.68 -13.71
N GLN A 152 -3.52 -11.65 -13.04
CA GLN A 152 -2.11 -11.53 -12.64
C GLN A 152 -1.20 -11.28 -13.85
N ASP A 153 -1.39 -12.04 -14.93
CA ASP A 153 -0.59 -11.93 -16.15
C ASP A 153 -0.81 -10.58 -16.85
N LYS A 154 -2.06 -10.11 -16.88
CA LYS A 154 -2.39 -8.78 -17.41
C LYS A 154 -1.70 -7.67 -16.62
N LEU A 155 -1.78 -7.70 -15.29
CA LEU A 155 -1.11 -6.74 -14.43
C LEU A 155 0.42 -6.80 -14.57
N ARG A 156 0.99 -8.03 -14.62
CA ARG A 156 2.42 -8.26 -14.81
C ARG A 156 2.91 -7.72 -16.14
N SER A 157 2.19 -7.95 -17.23
CA SER A 157 2.56 -7.43 -18.55
C SER A 157 2.65 -5.91 -18.58
N VAL A 158 1.71 -5.20 -17.94
CA VAL A 158 1.76 -3.74 -17.80
C VAL A 158 2.92 -3.31 -16.91
N HIS A 159 3.14 -4.04 -15.81
CA HIS A 159 4.19 -3.75 -14.85
C HIS A 159 5.59 -3.85 -15.48
N GLU A 160 5.82 -4.88 -16.30
CA GLU A 160 7.09 -5.19 -16.95
C GLU A 160 7.29 -4.47 -18.30
N ASP A 161 6.25 -3.81 -18.83
CA ASP A 161 6.32 -3.05 -20.08
C ASP A 161 7.24 -1.83 -19.94
N LYS A 162 8.43 -1.97 -20.55
CA LYS A 162 9.48 -0.94 -20.58
C LYS A 162 9.16 0.22 -21.52
N SER A 163 8.16 0.08 -22.40
CA SER A 163 7.71 1.18 -23.27
C SER A 163 6.85 2.21 -22.53
N LEU A 164 6.33 1.85 -21.34
CA LEU A 164 5.48 2.74 -20.55
C LEU A 164 6.32 3.64 -19.64
N THR A 165 5.93 4.92 -19.61
CA THR A 165 6.35 5.82 -18.55
C THR A 165 5.77 5.39 -17.21
N TRP A 166 6.36 5.87 -16.12
CA TRP A 166 5.87 5.63 -14.76
C TRP A 166 4.38 6.00 -14.63
N SER A 167 4.00 7.17 -15.12
CA SER A 167 2.59 7.62 -15.08
C SER A 167 1.66 6.72 -15.91
N GLN A 168 2.08 6.33 -17.11
CA GLN A 168 1.29 5.44 -17.97
C GLN A 168 1.10 4.06 -17.33
N ARG A 169 2.16 3.49 -16.75
CA ARG A 169 2.13 2.21 -16.03
C ARG A 169 1.14 2.28 -14.86
N HIS A 170 1.24 3.32 -14.03
CA HIS A 170 0.35 3.50 -12.88
C HIS A 170 -1.12 3.63 -13.30
N LYS A 171 -1.41 4.45 -14.32
CA LYS A 171 -2.77 4.63 -14.86
C LYS A 171 -3.34 3.32 -15.41
N LYS A 172 -2.55 2.55 -16.16
CA LYS A 172 -3.00 1.26 -16.72
C LYS A 172 -3.26 0.23 -15.61
N ILE A 173 -2.36 0.10 -14.63
CA ILE A 173 -2.56 -0.79 -13.47
C ILE A 173 -3.84 -0.40 -12.72
N HIS A 174 -4.00 0.88 -12.39
CA HIS A 174 -5.19 1.39 -11.71
C HIS A 174 -6.46 1.09 -12.50
N SER A 175 -6.46 1.30 -13.82
CA SER A 175 -7.59 0.98 -14.68
C SER A 175 -7.94 -0.50 -14.69
N ILE A 176 -6.95 -1.40 -14.66
CA ILE A 176 -7.19 -2.84 -14.57
C ILE A 176 -7.85 -3.18 -13.24
N ILE A 177 -7.29 -2.67 -12.13
CA ILE A 177 -7.80 -2.95 -10.77
C ILE A 177 -9.24 -2.43 -10.59
N MET A 178 -9.55 -1.24 -11.10
CA MET A 178 -10.90 -0.65 -11.00
C MET A 178 -11.93 -1.37 -11.89
N ALA A 179 -11.49 -2.09 -12.92
CA ALA A 179 -12.37 -2.88 -13.78
C ALA A 179 -12.64 -4.30 -13.23
N LEU A 180 -11.98 -4.69 -12.13
CA LEU A 180 -12.21 -5.99 -11.51
C LEU A 180 -13.57 -6.02 -10.79
N PRO A 181 -14.28 -7.17 -10.80
CA PRO A 181 -15.37 -7.43 -9.88
C PRO A 181 -14.97 -7.16 -8.42
N GLU A 182 -15.93 -6.70 -7.61
CA GLU A 182 -15.65 -6.29 -6.22
C GLU A 182 -15.00 -7.40 -5.40
N GLU A 183 -15.46 -8.63 -5.58
CA GLU A 183 -14.92 -9.82 -4.94
C GLU A 183 -13.40 -9.97 -5.18
N LEU A 184 -12.93 -9.73 -6.40
CA LEU A 184 -11.51 -9.80 -6.74
C LEU A 184 -10.75 -8.57 -6.29
N ARG A 185 -11.37 -7.39 -6.40
CA ARG A 185 -10.78 -6.12 -5.94
C ARG A 185 -10.54 -6.14 -4.42
N SER A 186 -11.43 -6.76 -3.67
CA SER A 186 -11.32 -6.93 -2.21
C SER A 186 -10.18 -7.84 -1.75
N LEU A 187 -9.60 -8.63 -2.66
CA LEU A 187 -8.41 -9.45 -2.35
C LEU A 187 -7.14 -8.59 -2.23
N LEU A 188 -7.16 -7.40 -2.83
CA LEU A 188 -6.08 -6.42 -2.73
C LEU A 188 -6.30 -5.51 -1.53
N PRO A 189 -5.21 -4.97 -0.94
CA PRO A 189 -5.34 -4.02 0.14
C PRO A 189 -6.09 -2.77 -0.34
N PRO A 190 -6.91 -2.16 0.54
CA PRO A 190 -7.50 -0.88 0.20
C PRO A 190 -6.38 0.13 -0.07
N PRO A 191 -6.63 1.15 -0.92
CA PRO A 191 -5.70 2.27 -1.02
C PRO A 191 -5.44 2.80 0.40
N PRO A 192 -4.18 3.16 0.71
CA PRO A 192 -3.88 3.68 2.02
C PRO A 192 -4.80 4.86 2.38
N PRO A 193 -5.26 4.97 3.63
CA PRO A 193 -6.29 5.95 4.01
C PRO A 193 -5.90 7.40 3.71
N TRP A 194 -4.59 7.70 3.68
CA TRP A 194 -4.07 9.04 3.35
C TRP A 194 -4.18 9.43 1.86
N VAL A 195 -4.54 8.51 0.96
CA VAL A 195 -4.80 8.83 -0.46
C VAL A 195 -6.11 9.59 -0.63
N HIS A 196 -7.04 9.50 0.33
CA HIS A 196 -8.35 10.16 0.26
C HIS A 196 -8.34 11.59 0.84
N GLU A 197 -7.43 11.91 1.77
CA GLU A 197 -7.34 13.23 2.43
C GLU A 197 -6.77 14.33 1.51
N GLU A 198 -6.10 13.99 0.41
CA GLU A 198 -5.61 15.00 -0.56
C GLU A 198 -6.73 15.72 -1.31
N LYS A 199 -7.93 15.11 -1.42
CA LYS A 199 -9.07 15.74 -2.10
C LYS A 199 -9.76 16.79 -1.23
N THR A 200 -9.72 16.65 0.09
CA THR A 200 -10.39 17.59 1.01
C THR A 200 -9.54 18.81 1.34
N HIS A 201 -8.20 18.71 1.29
CA HIS A 201 -7.33 19.84 1.60
C HIS A 201 -7.01 20.77 0.43
N LYS A 202 -7.15 20.33 -0.83
CA LYS A 202 -7.07 21.26 -1.99
C LYS A 202 -8.28 22.18 -2.11
N GLN A 203 -9.40 21.89 -1.45
CA GLN A 203 -10.60 22.73 -1.51
C GLN A 203 -10.63 23.86 -0.46
N ASN A 204 -9.73 23.84 0.54
CA ASN A 204 -9.78 24.80 1.67
C ASN A 204 -8.68 25.87 1.62
N ASN A 205 -7.90 25.95 0.53
CA ASN A 205 -6.81 26.93 0.40
C ASN A 205 -7.03 27.95 -0.73
N ASP A 206 -8.22 27.95 -1.36
CA ASP A 206 -8.69 28.95 -2.33
C ASP A 206 -9.90 29.73 -1.78
N GLN A 207 -9.94 29.99 -0.46
CA GLN A 207 -10.95 30.86 0.15
C GLN A 207 -10.33 31.83 1.16
#